data_AF-A0A4Q3UE87-F1
#
_entry.id   AF-A0A4Q3UE87-F1
#
_cell.length_a   1.000
_cell.length_b   1.000
_cell.length_c   1.000
_cell.angle_alpha   90.00
_cell.angle_beta   90.00
_cell.angle_gamma   90.00
#
_symmetry.space_group_name_H-M   'P 1'
#
loop_
_entity.id
_entity.type
_entity.pdbx_description
1 polymer ?
#
loop_
_entity_poly.entity_id
_entity_poly.type
_entity_poly.pdbx_seq_one_letter_code
_entity_poly.pdbx_strand_id
1 'polypeptide(L)'
;MKDSDLYKTGARMRRKLLGEKRMGELDQNYHDPALQKFMELSTEIIFGGIWARPGLDTKTRIMICVISDTASGRFAVLPEHVRMAMNEGWTEEELTEAFLQLVGYVGAPFVRDALTAVVPVFAERRGNAAR
;
A
#
# COMPACT_ATOMS: atom_id res chain seq x y z
N MET A 1 11.79 -19.59 -9.36
CA MET A 1 11.20 -18.41 -8.70
C MET A 1 9.78 -18.69 -8.25
N LYS A 2 8.81 -18.88 -9.16
CA LYS A 2 7.39 -19.09 -8.78
C LYS A 2 7.11 -20.28 -7.85
N ASP A 3 7.93 -21.33 -7.90
CA ASP A 3 7.76 -22.52 -7.06
C ASP A 3 8.36 -22.39 -5.66
N SER A 4 9.12 -21.33 -5.38
CA SER A 4 9.75 -21.14 -4.08
C SER A 4 8.71 -20.88 -2.99
N ASP A 5 9.01 -21.30 -1.76
CA ASP A 5 8.12 -21.07 -0.62
C ASP A 5 7.97 -19.58 -0.30
N LEU A 6 9.02 -18.78 -0.56
CA LEU A 6 8.97 -17.32 -0.45
C LEU A 6 7.99 -16.73 -1.47
N TYR A 7 8.02 -17.16 -2.72
CA TYR A 7 7.07 -16.69 -3.73
C TYR A 7 5.64 -17.05 -3.35
N LYS A 8 5.38 -18.30 -2.96
CA LYS A 8 4.03 -18.75 -2.55
C LYS A 8 3.52 -17.95 -1.35
N THR A 9 4.37 -17.70 -0.37
CA THR A 9 4.05 -16.88 0.81
C THR A 9 3.78 -15.44 0.42
N GLY A 10 4.64 -14.87 -0.42
CA GLY A 10 4.49 -13.53 -0.94
C GLY A 10 3.22 -13.33 -1.75
N ALA A 11 2.85 -14.31 -2.59
CA ALA A 11 1.61 -14.26 -3.36
C ALA A 11 0.36 -14.25 -2.45
N ARG A 12 0.37 -15.01 -1.35
CA ARG A 12 -0.71 -14.97 -0.34
C ARG A 12 -0.76 -13.63 0.37
N MET A 13 0.39 -13.13 0.84
CA MET A 13 0.48 -11.85 1.54
C MET A 13 0.05 -10.67 0.65
N ARG A 14 0.54 -10.63 -0.59
CA ARG A 14 0.20 -9.60 -1.57
C ARG A 14 -1.30 -9.57 -1.86
N ARG A 15 -1.92 -10.73 -2.04
CA ARG A 15 -3.38 -10.86 -2.22
C ARG A 15 -4.17 -10.36 -1.01
N LYS A 16 -3.73 -10.71 0.21
CA LYS A 16 -4.35 -10.23 1.46
C LYS A 16 -4.38 -8.69 1.52
N LEU A 17 -3.24 -8.06 1.21
CA LEU A 17 -3.07 -6.60 1.31
C LEU A 17 -3.85 -5.83 0.24
N LEU A 18 -3.73 -6.25 -1.03
CA LEU A 18 -4.33 -5.55 -2.17
C LEU A 18 -5.82 -5.84 -2.32
N GLY A 19 -6.25 -7.04 -1.95
CA GLY A 19 -7.59 -7.55 -2.28
C GLY A 19 -7.72 -8.01 -3.73
N GLU A 20 -8.69 -8.88 -3.99
CA GLU A 20 -8.87 -9.56 -5.29
C GLU A 20 -9.13 -8.58 -6.44
N LYS A 21 -10.00 -7.59 -6.23
CA LYS A 21 -10.33 -6.60 -7.27
C LYS A 21 -9.07 -5.89 -7.78
N ARG A 22 -8.23 -5.44 -6.85
CA ARG A 22 -7.04 -4.67 -7.18
C ARG A 22 -5.95 -5.54 -7.79
N MET A 23 -5.83 -6.80 -7.34
CA MET A 23 -4.98 -7.78 -7.99
C MET A 23 -5.34 -7.96 -9.47
N GLY A 24 -6.64 -8.10 -9.80
CA GLY A 24 -7.10 -8.22 -11.17
C GLY A 24 -6.79 -6.99 -12.04
N GLU A 25 -6.96 -5.79 -11.49
CA GLU A 25 -6.59 -4.54 -12.18
C GLU A 25 -5.08 -4.44 -12.44
N LEU A 26 -4.25 -4.84 -11.48
CA LEU A 26 -2.80 -4.84 -11.65
C LEU A 26 -2.37 -5.90 -12.67
N ASP A 27 -2.96 -7.09 -12.65
CA ASP A 27 -2.63 -8.11 -13.64
C ASP A 27 -2.94 -7.63 -15.08
N GLN A 28 -3.97 -6.80 -15.25
CA GLN A 28 -4.31 -6.16 -16.52
C GLN A 28 -3.34 -5.04 -16.94
N ASN A 29 -2.79 -4.31 -15.98
CA ASN A 29 -1.92 -3.16 -16.27
C ASN A 29 -0.44 -3.54 -16.41
N TYR A 30 -0.03 -4.69 -15.86
CA TYR A 30 1.36 -5.12 -15.82
C TYR A 30 1.67 -6.22 -16.85
N HIS A 31 1.00 -6.24 -18.01
CA HIS A 31 1.21 -7.27 -19.04
C HIS A 31 2.57 -7.23 -19.75
N ASP A 32 3.30 -6.11 -19.69
CA ASP A 32 4.62 -6.00 -20.29
C ASP A 32 5.63 -6.98 -19.66
N PRO A 33 6.45 -7.71 -20.45
CA PRO A 33 7.40 -8.69 -19.91
C PRO A 33 8.40 -8.12 -18.87
N ALA A 34 8.81 -6.86 -18.99
CA ALA A 34 9.71 -6.23 -18.01
C ALA A 34 8.99 -6.01 -16.67
N LEU A 35 7.73 -5.56 -16.74
CA LEU A 35 6.88 -5.40 -15.57
C LEU A 35 6.53 -6.74 -14.90
N GLN A 36 6.25 -7.79 -15.68
CA GLN A 36 6.02 -9.14 -15.13
C GLN A 36 7.23 -9.65 -14.34
N LYS A 37 8.45 -9.50 -14.86
CA LYS A 37 9.67 -9.87 -14.13
C LYS A 37 9.82 -9.09 -12.83
N PHE A 38 9.53 -7.79 -12.85
CA PHE A 38 9.52 -6.96 -11.64
C PHE A 38 8.46 -7.44 -10.63
N MET A 39 7.25 -7.79 -11.07
CA MET A 39 6.20 -8.28 -10.18
C MET A 39 6.53 -9.65 -9.59
N GLU A 40 7.17 -10.54 -10.36
CA GLU A 40 7.63 -11.83 -9.85
C GLU A 40 8.68 -11.66 -8.74
N LEU A 41 9.70 -10.84 -9.00
CA LEU A 41 10.74 -10.52 -8.03
C LEU A 41 10.17 -9.84 -6.77
N SER A 42 9.28 -8.86 -6.97
CA SER A 42 8.63 -8.13 -5.88
C SER A 42 7.76 -9.06 -5.03
N THR A 43 7.03 -9.98 -5.66
CA THR A 43 6.21 -10.97 -4.95
C THR A 43 7.07 -11.81 -4.02
N GLU A 44 8.20 -12.31 -4.50
CA GLU A 44 9.09 -13.14 -3.70
C GLU A 44 9.83 -12.36 -2.61
N ILE A 45 10.51 -11.28 -2.97
CA ILE A 45 11.42 -10.58 -2.05
C ILE A 45 10.66 -9.65 -1.11
N ILE A 46 9.76 -8.82 -1.64
CA ILE A 46 9.07 -7.81 -0.83
C ILE A 46 8.00 -8.52 0.01
N PHE A 47 7.05 -9.20 -0.63
CA PHE A 47 5.93 -9.77 0.10
C PHE A 47 6.30 -11.05 0.85
N GLY A 48 7.09 -11.94 0.22
CA GLY A 48 7.56 -13.16 0.86
C GLY A 48 8.69 -12.93 1.85
N GLY A 49 9.68 -12.13 1.47
CA GLY A 49 10.90 -11.92 2.27
C GLY A 49 10.79 -10.85 3.37
N ILE A 50 10.03 -9.77 3.15
CA ILE A 50 9.95 -8.65 4.10
C ILE A 50 8.61 -8.61 4.84
N TRP A 51 7.48 -8.64 4.13
CA TRP A 51 6.16 -8.51 4.75
C TRP A 51 5.75 -9.71 5.61
N ALA A 52 6.20 -10.92 5.25
CA ALA A 52 5.88 -12.13 6.00
C ALA A 52 6.74 -12.34 7.26
N ARG A 53 7.70 -11.44 7.55
CA ARG A 53 8.57 -11.57 8.73
C ARG A 53 7.78 -11.40 10.03
N PRO A 54 8.13 -12.14 11.11
CA PRO A 54 7.54 -11.93 12.42
C PRO A 54 8.00 -10.60 13.05
N GLY A 55 7.35 -10.21 14.14
CA GLY A 55 7.77 -9.10 15.01
C GLY A 55 7.04 -7.77 14.79
N LEU A 56 6.48 -7.52 13.61
CA LEU A 56 5.56 -6.40 13.35
C LEU A 56 4.32 -6.91 12.65
N ASP A 57 3.15 -6.48 13.14
CA ASP A 57 1.88 -6.75 12.48
C ASP A 57 1.73 -6.00 11.16
N THR A 58 0.77 -6.44 10.35
CA THR A 58 0.53 -5.88 9.02
C THR A 58 0.03 -4.43 9.09
N LYS A 59 -0.79 -4.09 10.09
CA LYS A 59 -1.35 -2.75 10.30
C LYS A 59 -0.26 -1.70 10.55
N THR A 60 0.79 -2.06 11.29
CA THR A 60 1.97 -1.23 11.56
C THR A 60 2.87 -1.14 10.33
N ARG A 61 3.13 -2.26 9.64
CA ARG A 61 3.96 -2.28 8.43
C ARG A 61 3.44 -1.35 7.34
N ILE A 62 2.13 -1.37 7.10
CA ILE A 62 1.54 -0.50 6.08
C ILE A 62 1.61 0.98 6.46
N MET A 63 1.48 1.31 7.75
CA MET A 63 1.65 2.69 8.21
C MET A 63 3.08 3.19 7.99
N ILE A 64 4.10 2.33 8.18
CA ILE A 64 5.49 2.66 7.84
C ILE A 64 5.63 3.01 6.36
N CYS A 65 4.95 2.28 5.47
CA CYS A 65 4.93 2.61 4.03
C CYS A 65 4.28 3.97 3.76
N VAL A 66 3.12 4.26 4.36
CA VAL A 66 2.41 5.55 4.22
C VAL A 66 3.30 6.73 4.68
N ILE A 67 3.96 6.58 5.83
CA ILE A 67 4.88 7.59 6.37
C ILE A 67 6.09 7.75 5.45
N SER A 68 6.69 6.64 5.02
CA SER A 68 7.86 6.64 4.13
C SER A 68 7.57 7.34 2.80
N ASP A 69 6.43 7.05 2.18
CA ASP A 69 6.03 7.67 0.92
C ASP A 69 5.82 9.18 1.08
N THR A 70 5.14 9.58 2.16
CA THR A 70 4.90 10.99 2.47
C THR A 70 6.20 11.73 2.70
N ALA A 71 7.10 11.18 3.51
CA ALA A 71 8.39 11.77 3.83
C ALA A 71 9.35 11.84 2.64
N SER A 72 9.20 10.96 1.65
CA SER A 72 10.07 10.90 0.47
C SER A 72 9.44 11.47 -0.81
N GLY A 73 8.24 12.07 -0.71
CA GLY A 73 7.54 12.68 -1.84
C GLY A 73 7.01 11.67 -2.88
N ARG A 74 6.82 10.40 -2.50
CA ARG A 74 6.37 9.32 -3.39
C ARG A 74 4.84 9.25 -3.50
N PHE A 75 4.23 10.38 -3.83
CA PHE A 75 2.77 10.52 -3.84
C PHE A 75 2.06 9.69 -4.92
N ALA A 76 2.77 9.22 -5.95
CA ALA A 76 2.18 8.38 -6.99
C ALA A 76 1.81 6.97 -6.49
N VAL A 77 2.56 6.41 -5.52
CA VAL A 77 2.29 5.09 -4.94
C VAL A 77 1.50 5.17 -3.64
N LEU A 78 1.55 6.31 -2.95
CA LEU A 78 0.87 6.55 -1.68
C LEU A 78 -0.63 6.15 -1.68
N PRO A 79 -1.44 6.44 -2.72
CA PRO A 79 -2.84 6.00 -2.78
C PRO A 79 -3.01 4.48 -2.66
N GLU A 80 -2.07 3.69 -3.19
CA GLU A 80 -2.09 2.23 -3.08
C GLU A 80 -1.85 1.78 -1.63
N HIS A 81 -0.85 2.37 -0.95
CA HIS A 81 -0.59 2.05 0.44
C HIS A 81 -1.71 2.51 1.39
N VAL A 82 -2.38 3.63 1.08
CA VAL A 82 -3.59 4.04 1.81
C VAL A 82 -4.74 3.04 1.62
N ARG A 83 -4.98 2.53 0.40
CA ARG A 83 -5.98 1.47 0.18
C ARG A 83 -5.66 0.22 1.00
N MET A 84 -4.40 -0.21 1.00
CA MET A 84 -3.95 -1.33 1.84
C MET A 84 -4.15 -1.05 3.33
N ALA A 85 -3.87 0.17 3.79
CA ALA A 85 -4.06 0.55 5.19
C ALA A 85 -5.54 0.46 5.60
N MET A 86 -6.44 0.95 4.75
CA MET A 86 -7.88 0.84 5.00
C MET A 86 -8.38 -0.63 4.96
N ASN A 87 -7.78 -1.49 4.14
CA ASN A 87 -8.08 -2.93 4.15
C ASN A 87 -7.63 -3.63 5.45
N GLU A 88 -6.57 -3.15 6.09
CA GLU A 88 -6.10 -3.60 7.41
C GLU A 88 -6.78 -2.84 8.58
N GLY A 89 -7.86 -2.11 8.30
CA GLY A 89 -8.71 -1.52 9.33
C GLY A 89 -8.24 -0.17 9.87
N TRP A 90 -7.44 0.59 9.12
CA TRP A 90 -7.25 2.03 9.38
C TRP A 90 -8.48 2.82 8.91
N THR A 91 -8.99 3.71 9.76
CA THR A 91 -10.07 4.62 9.36
C THR A 91 -9.53 5.83 8.59
N GLU A 92 -10.40 6.51 7.85
CA GLU A 92 -10.06 7.80 7.22
C GLU A 92 -9.59 8.84 8.26
N GLU A 93 -10.24 8.87 9.42
CA GLU A 93 -9.88 9.77 10.53
C GLU A 93 -8.49 9.44 11.08
N GLU A 94 -8.21 8.17 11.40
CA GLU A 94 -6.89 7.76 11.90
C GLU A 94 -5.77 8.05 10.88
N LEU A 95 -6.02 7.84 9.59
CA LEU A 95 -5.07 8.16 8.52
C LEU A 95 -4.86 9.66 8.37
N THR A 96 -5.92 10.45 8.48
CA THR A 96 -5.86 11.92 8.43
C THR A 96 -5.01 12.44 9.58
N GLU A 97 -5.22 11.98 10.81
CA GLU A 97 -4.41 12.34 11.98
C GLU A 97 -2.94 11.93 11.80
N ALA A 98 -2.67 10.76 11.21
CA ALA A 98 -1.30 10.34 10.90
C ALA A 98 -0.62 11.29 9.91
N PHE A 99 -1.31 11.75 8.85
CA PHE A 99 -0.76 12.75 7.94
C PHE A 99 -0.53 14.10 8.63
N LEU A 100 -1.47 14.57 9.45
CA LEU A 100 -1.33 15.83 10.18
C LEU A 100 -0.16 15.80 11.17
N GLN A 101 0.05 14.69 11.86
CA GLN A 101 1.22 14.48 12.73
C GLN A 101 2.54 14.68 11.98
N LEU A 102 2.60 14.30 10.69
CA LEU A 102 3.81 14.44 9.88
C LEU A 102 4.19 15.90 9.56
N VAL A 103 3.28 16.88 9.73
CA VAL A 103 3.57 18.30 9.44
C VAL A 103 4.80 18.78 10.20
N GLY A 104 4.96 18.36 11.46
CA GLY A 104 6.10 18.74 12.30
C GLY A 104 7.43 18.10 11.90
N TYR A 105 7.41 17.01 11.10
CA TYR A 105 8.59 16.23 10.76
C TYR A 105 9.04 16.42 9.31
N VAL A 106 8.10 16.55 8.38
CA VAL A 106 8.38 16.62 6.93
C VAL A 106 7.92 17.94 6.29
N GLY A 107 7.25 18.80 7.07
CA GLY A 107 6.75 20.09 6.62
C GLY A 107 5.39 20.04 5.94
N ALA A 108 4.65 21.14 6.07
CA ALA A 108 3.28 21.28 5.55
C ALA A 108 3.13 21.01 4.03
N PRO A 109 4.08 21.39 3.14
CA PRO A 109 3.94 21.11 1.70
C PRO A 109 3.84 19.62 1.37
N PHE A 110 4.68 18.78 1.99
CA PHE A 110 4.66 17.34 1.74
C PHE A 110 3.37 16.70 2.24
N VAL A 111 2.88 17.13 3.40
CA VAL A 111 1.62 16.65 3.95
C VAL A 111 0.43 17.08 3.08
N ARG A 112 0.40 18.34 2.61
CA ARG A 112 -0.65 18.82 1.69
C ARG A 112 -0.68 18.00 0.40
N ASP A 113 0.48 17.75 -0.19
CA ASP A 113 0.57 17.03 -1.46
C ASP A 113 0.21 15.54 -1.27
N ALA A 114 0.60 14.94 -0.14
CA ALA A 114 0.16 13.61 0.27
C ALA A 114 -1.36 13.52 0.45
N LEU A 115 -1.97 14.44 1.20
CA LEU A 115 -3.42 14.52 1.39
C LEU A 115 -4.15 14.69 0.06
N THR A 116 -3.63 15.56 -0.82
CA THR A 116 -4.19 15.77 -2.17
C THR A 116 -4.21 14.48 -2.98
N ALA A 117 -3.16 13.66 -2.88
CA ALA A 117 -3.09 12.38 -3.58
C ALA A 117 -4.08 11.32 -3.03
N VAL A 118 -4.39 11.35 -1.74
CA VAL A 118 -5.16 10.27 -1.08
C VAL A 118 -6.64 10.59 -0.87
N VAL A 119 -7.06 11.86 -0.93
CA VAL A 119 -8.47 12.26 -0.85
C VAL A 119 -9.38 11.51 -1.82
N PRO A 120 -8.99 11.23 -3.09
CA PRO A 120 -9.80 10.41 -3.98
C PRO A 120 -10.05 8.99 -3.44
N VAL A 121 -9.06 8.40 -2.76
CA VAL A 121 -9.19 7.07 -2.13
C VAL A 121 -10.22 7.10 -1.00
N PHE A 122 -10.19 8.14 -0.17
CA PHE A 122 -11.18 8.33 0.88
C PHE A 122 -12.59 8.48 0.31
N ALA A 123 -12.75 9.25 -0.78
CA ALA A 123 -14.02 9.41 -1.47
C ALA A 123 -14.54 8.09 -2.06
N GLU A 124 -13.67 7.29 -2.71
CA GLU A 124 -14.00 5.94 -3.19
C GLU A 124 -14.54 5.06 -2.05
N ARG A 125 -13.92 5.10 -0.86
CA ARG A 125 -14.32 4.26 0.27
C ARG A 125 -15.66 4.70 0.87
N ARG A 126 -15.90 6.00 1.01
CA ARG A 126 -17.21 6.52 1.45
C ARG A 126 -18.33 6.11 0.50
N GLY A 127 -18.09 6.18 -0.81
CA GLY A 127 -19.06 5.77 -1.83
C GLY A 127 -19.37 4.26 -1.81
N ASN A 128 -18.39 3.43 -1.44
CA ASN A 128 -18.58 1.98 -1.28
C ASN A 128 -19.31 1.62 0.03
N ALA A 129 -19.16 2.43 1.10
CA ALA A 129 -19.89 2.23 2.35
C ALA A 129 -21.38 2.60 2.27
N ALA A 130 -21.77 3.37 1.24
CA ALA A 130 -23.15 3.80 0.99
C ALA A 130 -23.95 2.83 0.09
N ARG A 131 -23.38 1.67 -0.28
CA ARG A 131 -24.00 0.61 -1.08
C ARG A 131 -24.09 -0.67 -0.26
#